data_AF-A0A7S0HJ54-F1
#
_entry.id   AF-A0A7S0HJ54-F1
#
_cell.length_a   1.000
_cell.length_b   1.000
_cell.length_c   1.000
_cell.angle_alpha   90.00
_cell.angle_beta   90.00
_cell.angle_gamma   90.00
#
_symmetry.space_group_name_H-M   'P 1'
#
loop_
_entity.id
_entity.type
_entity.pdbx_description
1 polymer ?
#
loop_
_entity_poly.entity_id
_entity_poly.type
_entity_poly.pdbx_seq_one_letter_code
_entity_poly.pdbx_strand_id
1 'polypeptide(L)'
;NLHPNQVAPALRPRFDSALAFSPKVFVLVSILASAFLCHFVAPNFYNELTPGEGAAADAGPRKMKRFSLLTVSSFALSAVLTGVVMTAGFLTFGGASDGYILNNYAPTDRLAQLARVAIGSQIVFTYPFLHLGLRESTTALLKAVTGKAPARVPTSIGIITLVTMLALRVTNLGLIAAVTGALVSTSIGYILPSLMLG
;
A
#
# COMPACT_ATOMS: atom_id res chain seq x y z
N ASN A 1 1.90 7.09 34.57
CA ASN A 1 0.84 6.27 35.19
C ASN A 1 -0.45 7.08 35.27
N LEU A 2 -1.19 7.19 34.17
CA LEU A 2 -2.53 7.82 34.14
C LEU A 2 -3.56 6.70 34.33
N HIS A 3 -4.37 6.79 35.38
CA HIS A 3 -5.44 5.82 35.65
C HIS A 3 -6.47 5.81 34.49
N PRO A 4 -7.07 4.65 34.15
CA PRO A 4 -8.04 4.51 33.05
C PRO A 4 -9.30 5.40 33.20
N ASN A 5 -9.50 6.01 34.36
CA ASN A 5 -10.61 6.92 34.65
C ASN A 5 -10.34 8.39 34.28
N GLN A 6 -9.09 8.77 33.91
CA GLN A 6 -8.76 10.15 33.53
C GLN A 6 -8.80 10.42 32.01
N VAL A 7 -9.08 9.39 31.21
CA VAL A 7 -9.20 9.48 29.75
C VAL A 7 -10.68 9.60 29.38
N ALA A 8 -11.04 10.60 28.55
CA ALA A 8 -12.41 10.82 28.10
C ALA A 8 -13.01 9.53 27.49
N PRO A 9 -14.29 9.20 27.73
CA PRO A 9 -14.90 7.94 27.28
C PRO A 9 -14.87 7.70 25.75
N ALA A 10 -14.64 8.74 24.96
CA ALA A 10 -14.48 8.70 23.51
C ALA A 10 -13.07 8.25 23.06
N LEU A 11 -12.05 8.44 23.91
CA LEU A 11 -10.64 8.14 23.61
C LEU A 11 -10.23 6.73 24.06
N ARG A 12 -11.04 6.09 24.91
CA ARG A 12 -10.75 4.74 25.43
C ARG A 12 -10.85 3.70 24.30
N PRO A 13 -9.94 2.71 24.25
CA PRO A 13 -10.08 1.60 23.33
C PRO A 13 -11.37 0.84 23.65
N ARG A 14 -12.25 0.71 22.66
CA ARG A 14 -13.51 -0.05 22.77
C ARG A 14 -13.38 -1.34 21.99
N PHE A 15 -13.52 -2.46 22.70
CA PHE A 15 -13.54 -3.80 22.13
C PHE A 15 -14.97 -4.33 22.22
N ASP A 16 -15.85 -3.79 21.39
CA ASP A 16 -17.25 -4.22 21.30
C ASP A 16 -17.46 -5.01 20.00
N SER A 17 -18.13 -6.16 20.07
CA SER A 17 -18.40 -7.03 18.91
C SER A 17 -19.36 -6.36 17.92
N ALA A 18 -20.18 -5.41 18.36
CA ALA A 18 -21.03 -4.58 17.48
C ALA A 18 -20.22 -3.68 16.54
N LEU A 19 -18.93 -3.42 16.83
CA LEU A 19 -18.04 -2.65 15.96
C LEU A 19 -17.53 -3.45 14.75
N ALA A 20 -17.69 -4.77 14.74
CA ALA A 20 -17.18 -5.64 13.67
C ALA A 20 -17.77 -5.31 12.28
N PHE A 21 -19.01 -4.81 12.23
CA PHE A 21 -19.70 -4.40 11.00
C PHE A 21 -19.73 -2.88 10.78
N SER A 22 -18.88 -2.12 11.48
CA SER A 22 -18.77 -0.68 11.28
C SER A 22 -18.14 -0.36 9.92
N PRO A 23 -18.58 0.71 9.22
CA PRO A 23 -17.91 1.23 8.02
C PRO A 23 -16.40 1.42 8.18
N LYS A 24 -15.93 1.71 9.41
CA LYS A 24 -14.50 1.86 9.73
C LYS A 24 -13.71 0.56 9.57
N VAL A 25 -14.32 -0.60 9.82
CA VAL A 25 -13.67 -1.90 9.61
C VAL A 25 -13.48 -2.17 8.13
N PHE A 26 -14.46 -1.83 7.28
CA PHE A 26 -14.30 -1.96 5.83
C PHE A 26 -13.21 -1.04 5.27
N VAL A 27 -13.10 0.20 5.78
CA VAL A 27 -12.00 1.10 5.46
C VAL A 27 -10.66 0.50 5.90
N LEU A 28 -10.58 -0.05 7.11
CA LEU A 28 -9.38 -0.71 7.61
C LEU A 28 -8.96 -1.90 6.73
N VAL A 29 -9.90 -2.79 6.39
CA VAL A 29 -9.65 -3.94 5.49
C VAL A 29 -9.17 -3.45 4.13
N SER A 30 -9.73 -2.36 3.62
CA SER A 30 -9.33 -1.79 2.33
C SER A 30 -7.91 -1.19 2.39
N ILE A 31 -7.56 -0.50 3.48
CA ILE A 31 -6.19 0.00 3.71
C ILE A 31 -5.22 -1.17 3.83
N LEU A 32 -5.61 -2.25 4.52
CA LEU A 32 -4.81 -3.46 4.63
C LEU A 32 -4.58 -4.11 3.27
N ALA A 33 -5.63 -4.19 2.43
CA ALA A 33 -5.51 -4.66 1.05
C ALA A 33 -4.54 -3.79 0.22
N SER A 34 -4.54 -2.47 0.42
CA SER A 34 -3.57 -1.57 -0.20
C SER A 34 -2.14 -1.79 0.32
N ALA A 35 -1.97 -2.04 1.62
CA ALA A 35 -0.65 -2.23 2.24
C ALA A 35 0.03 -3.53 1.79
N PHE A 36 -0.76 -4.57 1.55
CA PHE A 36 -0.30 -5.89 1.09
C PHE A 36 -0.36 -6.06 -0.44
N LEU A 37 -0.48 -4.95 -1.17
CA LEU A 37 -0.55 -4.96 -2.62
C LEU A 37 0.85 -5.11 -3.24
N CYS A 38 1.28 -6.35 -3.48
CA CYS A 38 2.53 -6.64 -4.21
C CYS A 38 2.31 -7.31 -5.57
N HIS A 39 1.07 -7.72 -5.87
CA HIS A 39 0.76 -8.64 -6.96
C HIS A 39 1.16 -8.12 -8.34
N PHE A 40 1.16 -6.80 -8.54
CA PHE A 40 1.55 -6.18 -9.80
C PHE A 40 3.08 -6.15 -10.01
N VAL A 41 3.88 -6.26 -8.95
CA VAL A 41 5.35 -6.30 -9.03
C VAL A 41 5.89 -7.73 -8.98
N ALA A 42 5.13 -8.65 -8.40
CA ALA A 42 5.52 -10.06 -8.26
C ALA A 42 6.04 -10.73 -9.56
N PRO A 43 5.48 -10.48 -10.76
CA PRO A 43 5.99 -11.07 -12.00
C PRO A 43 7.41 -10.60 -12.36
N ASN A 44 7.76 -9.34 -12.08
CA ASN A 44 9.09 -8.80 -12.36
C ASN A 44 10.14 -9.50 -11.49
N PHE A 45 9.85 -9.63 -10.19
CA PHE A 45 10.71 -10.39 -9.27
C PHE A 45 10.81 -11.86 -9.66
N TYR A 46 9.72 -12.49 -10.10
CA TYR A 46 9.78 -13.86 -10.60
C TYR A 46 10.69 -13.97 -11.83
N ASN A 47 10.65 -13.00 -12.75
CA ASN A 47 11.48 -13.00 -13.95
C ASN A 47 12.97 -12.75 -13.63
N GLU A 48 13.26 -11.90 -12.66
CA GLU A 48 14.62 -11.57 -12.19
C GLU A 48 15.28 -12.71 -11.37
N LEU A 49 14.51 -13.63 -10.81
CA LEU A 49 15.06 -14.79 -10.11
C LEU A 49 15.83 -15.71 -11.06
N THR A 50 17.16 -15.70 -10.94
CA THR A 50 18.07 -16.57 -11.66
C THR A 50 17.71 -18.04 -11.42
N PRO A 51 17.66 -18.89 -12.48
CA PRO A 51 17.66 -20.33 -12.28
C PRO A 51 18.90 -20.70 -11.47
N GLY A 52 18.75 -21.46 -10.37
CA GLY A 52 19.90 -21.84 -9.55
C GLY A 52 21.00 -22.49 -10.39
N GLU A 53 22.27 -22.23 -10.04
CA GLU A 53 23.45 -22.78 -10.74
C GLU A 53 23.26 -24.28 -11.04
N GLY A 54 23.29 -24.64 -12.33
CA GLY A 54 23.19 -26.02 -12.81
C GLY A 54 21.84 -26.46 -13.42
N ALA A 55 20.88 -25.57 -13.68
CA ALA A 55 19.57 -25.98 -14.20
C ALA A 55 19.38 -25.70 -15.71
N ALA A 56 19.50 -26.76 -16.52
CA ALA A 56 18.93 -26.86 -17.86
C ALA A 56 17.40 -26.67 -17.82
N ALA A 57 16.80 -26.50 -19.01
CA ALA A 57 15.43 -26.09 -19.36
C ALA A 57 14.21 -26.57 -18.51
N ASP A 58 14.37 -27.48 -17.54
CA ASP A 58 13.32 -28.04 -16.67
C ASP A 58 13.19 -27.33 -15.29
N ALA A 59 13.62 -26.06 -15.19
CA ALA A 59 13.69 -25.31 -13.93
C ALA A 59 12.34 -24.76 -13.40
N GLY A 60 11.26 -24.84 -14.19
CA GLY A 60 9.95 -24.23 -13.90
C GLY A 60 9.37 -24.52 -12.51
N PRO A 61 9.16 -25.80 -12.12
CA PRO A 61 8.55 -26.13 -10.83
C PRO A 61 9.47 -25.84 -9.64
N ARG A 62 10.80 -25.91 -9.81
CA ARG A 62 11.76 -25.63 -8.73
C ARG A 62 11.90 -24.14 -8.46
N LYS A 63 11.88 -23.31 -9.52
CA LYS A 63 11.82 -21.85 -9.44
C LYS A 63 10.54 -21.38 -8.74
N MET A 64 9.41 -21.99 -9.08
CA MET A 64 8.11 -21.67 -8.46
C MET A 64 8.07 -21.99 -6.96
N LYS A 65 8.59 -23.16 -6.53
CA LYS A 65 8.64 -23.52 -5.10
C LYS A 65 9.48 -22.55 -4.28
N ARG A 66 10.63 -22.10 -4.80
CA ARG A 66 11.49 -21.10 -4.13
C ARG A 66 10.80 -19.74 -4.05
N PHE A 67 10.21 -19.29 -5.16
CA PHE A 67 9.47 -18.03 -5.19
C PHE A 67 8.28 -18.04 -4.22
N SER A 68 7.52 -19.13 -4.17
CA SER A 68 6.40 -19.30 -3.25
C SER A 68 6.87 -19.24 -1.78
N LEU A 69 7.93 -19.97 -1.42
CA LEU A 69 8.48 -19.94 -0.06
C LEU A 69 8.94 -18.54 0.35
N LEU A 70 9.67 -17.84 -0.54
CA LEU A 70 10.14 -16.47 -0.29
C LEU A 70 8.99 -15.48 -0.17
N THR A 71 7.96 -15.62 -1.01
CA THR A 71 6.80 -14.74 -1.00
C THR A 71 6.00 -14.93 0.29
N VAL A 72 5.69 -16.19 0.66
CA VAL A 72 4.93 -16.50 1.88
C VAL A 72 5.69 -16.07 3.13
N SER A 73 7.00 -16.33 3.22
CA SER A 73 7.79 -15.91 4.38
C SER A 73 7.87 -14.38 4.51
N SER A 74 8.06 -13.67 3.40
CA SER A 74 8.10 -12.21 3.37
C SER A 74 6.75 -11.58 3.73
N PHE A 75 5.65 -12.16 3.25
CA PHE A 75 4.30 -11.74 3.62
C PHE A 75 4.02 -11.96 5.10
N ALA A 76 4.36 -13.15 5.62
CA ALA A 76 4.17 -13.47 7.03
C ALA A 76 4.94 -12.50 7.93
N LEU A 77 6.20 -12.23 7.61
CA LEU A 77 7.00 -11.25 8.36
C LEU A 77 6.40 -9.85 8.29
N SER A 78 5.97 -9.40 7.10
CA SER A 78 5.35 -8.09 6.91
C SER A 78 4.02 -7.95 7.66
N ALA A 79 3.21 -9.03 7.69
CA ALA A 79 1.97 -9.11 8.46
C ALA A 79 2.21 -8.99 9.96
N VAL A 80 3.21 -9.70 10.49
CA VAL A 80 3.59 -9.62 11.91
C VAL A 80 4.05 -8.20 12.26
N LEU A 81 4.96 -7.62 11.48
CA LEU A 81 5.46 -6.26 11.73
C LEU A 81 4.34 -5.21 11.68
N THR A 82 3.47 -5.28 10.67
CA THR A 82 2.33 -4.38 10.53
C THR A 82 1.35 -4.55 11.70
N GLY A 83 1.07 -5.78 12.11
CA GLY A 83 0.21 -6.09 13.25
C GLY A 83 0.76 -5.54 14.58
N VAL A 84 2.07 -5.67 14.81
CA VAL A 84 2.73 -5.12 16.00
C VAL A 84 2.63 -3.60 16.03
N VAL A 85 2.95 -2.92 14.93
CA VAL A 85 2.88 -1.45 14.84
C VAL A 85 1.43 -0.95 14.99
N MET A 86 0.47 -1.62 14.34
CA MET A 86 -0.95 -1.28 14.44
C MET A 86 -1.46 -1.43 15.88
N THR A 87 -1.11 -2.54 16.55
CA THR A 87 -1.52 -2.79 17.93
C THR A 87 -0.90 -1.79 18.88
N ALA A 88 0.40 -1.48 18.73
CA ALA A 88 1.09 -0.47 19.53
C ALA A 88 0.48 0.93 19.33
N GLY A 89 0.16 1.31 18.09
CA GLY A 89 -0.50 2.58 17.78
C GLY A 89 -1.90 2.68 18.40
N PHE A 90 -2.69 1.60 18.30
CA PHE A 90 -4.02 1.55 18.89
C PHE A 90 -4.00 1.57 20.42
N LEU A 91 -3.05 0.89 21.07
CA LEU A 91 -2.90 0.93 22.52
C LEU A 91 -2.45 2.32 23.03
N THR A 92 -1.70 3.06 22.21
CA THR A 92 -1.19 4.39 22.57
C THR A 92 -2.26 5.48 22.46
N PHE A 93 -3.05 5.47 21.37
CA PHE A 93 -4.00 6.56 21.07
C PHE A 93 -5.48 6.16 21.18
N GLY A 94 -5.77 4.86 21.33
CA GLY A 94 -7.12 4.34 21.45
C GLY A 94 -8.03 4.83 20.32
N GLY A 95 -9.19 5.36 20.70
CA GLY A 95 -10.23 5.82 19.78
C GLY A 95 -9.94 7.11 19.01
N ALA A 96 -8.84 7.82 19.30
CA ALA A 96 -8.44 9.05 18.60
C ALA A 96 -7.41 8.83 17.49
N SER A 97 -7.05 7.59 17.16
CA SER A 97 -6.04 7.31 16.15
C SER A 97 -6.49 7.80 14.75
N ASP A 98 -5.71 8.73 14.17
CA ASP A 98 -5.90 9.17 12.78
C ASP A 98 -5.35 8.14 11.79
N GLY A 99 -5.85 8.19 10.55
CA GLY A 99 -5.33 7.37 9.44
C GLY A 99 -3.84 7.58 9.14
N TYR A 100 -3.25 8.70 9.60
CA TYR A 100 -1.81 8.90 9.67
C TYR A 100 -1.40 9.12 11.13
N ILE A 101 -0.88 8.08 11.77
CA ILE A 101 -0.71 8.05 13.23
C ILE A 101 0.25 9.13 13.75
N LEU A 102 1.21 9.58 12.93
CA LEU A 102 2.14 10.64 13.32
C LEU A 102 1.44 12.00 13.51
N ASN A 103 0.22 12.21 13.01
CA ASN A 103 -0.56 13.42 13.31
C ASN A 103 -1.01 13.49 14.77
N ASN A 104 -1.06 12.36 15.47
CA ASN A 104 -1.47 12.29 16.87
C ASN A 104 -0.33 12.62 17.85
N TYR A 105 0.92 12.60 17.39
CA TYR A 105 2.07 12.97 18.20
C TYR A 105 2.27 14.49 18.20
N ALA A 106 2.59 15.04 19.36
CA ALA A 106 2.90 16.46 19.50
C ALA A 106 4.03 16.88 18.55
N PRO A 107 3.96 18.09 17.96
CA PRO A 107 5.00 18.59 17.07
C PRO A 107 6.36 18.75 17.78
N THR A 108 6.40 18.81 19.11
CA THR A 108 7.62 18.96 19.92
C THR A 108 8.36 17.66 20.17
N ASP A 109 7.77 16.50 19.86
CA ASP A 109 8.42 15.20 20.08
C ASP A 109 9.50 14.94 19.03
N ARG A 110 10.76 14.85 19.48
CA ARG A 110 11.94 14.64 18.62
C ARG A 110 11.88 13.30 17.89
N LEU A 111 11.32 12.26 18.50
CA LEU A 111 11.23 10.94 17.88
C LEU A 111 10.16 10.93 16.78
N ALA A 112 9.02 11.57 17.04
CA ALA A 112 7.97 11.74 16.04
C ALA A 112 8.44 12.62 14.87
N GLN A 113 9.21 13.69 15.13
CA GLN A 113 9.82 14.49 14.07
C GLN A 113 10.80 13.68 13.22
N LEU A 114 11.67 12.87 13.84
CA LEU A 114 12.58 11.99 13.11
C LEU A 114 11.81 11.01 12.20
N ALA A 115 10.74 10.42 12.72
CA ALA A 115 9.87 9.53 11.94
C ALA A 115 9.19 10.26 10.76
N ARG A 116 8.76 11.52 10.94
CA ARG A 116 8.23 12.35 9.83
C ARG A 116 9.29 12.60 8.75
N VAL A 117 10.52 12.90 9.13
CA VAL A 117 11.63 13.09 8.18
C VAL A 117 11.94 11.79 7.44
N ALA A 118 11.97 10.65 8.13
CA ALA A 118 12.21 9.34 7.52
C ALA A 118 11.09 8.93 6.54
N ILE A 119 9.82 9.18 6.89
CA ILE A 119 8.70 8.95 5.98
C ILE A 119 8.77 9.92 4.79
N GLY A 120 9.09 11.18 5.04
CA GLY A 120 9.26 12.20 3.99
C GLY A 120 10.36 11.83 3.00
N SER A 121 11.53 11.40 3.48
CA SER A 121 12.63 10.96 2.61
C SER A 121 12.23 9.71 1.81
N GLN A 122 11.58 8.73 2.43
CA GLN A 122 11.04 7.57 1.73
C GLN A 122 10.10 7.95 0.60
N ILE A 123 9.18 8.90 0.83
CA ILE A 123 8.25 9.38 -0.20
C ILE A 123 9.01 10.03 -1.36
N VAL A 124 10.03 10.86 -1.08
CA VAL A 124 10.85 11.51 -2.12
C VAL A 124 11.54 10.46 -3.01
N PHE A 125 12.07 9.39 -2.42
CA PHE A 125 12.69 8.30 -3.19
C PHE A 125 11.68 7.41 -3.92
N THR A 126 10.48 7.23 -3.36
CA THR A 126 9.43 6.38 -3.96
C THR A 126 8.71 7.10 -5.11
N TYR A 127 8.59 8.42 -5.06
CA TYR A 127 7.91 9.23 -6.06
C TYR A 127 8.41 8.99 -7.51
N PRO A 128 9.72 9.04 -7.83
CA PRO A 128 10.20 8.80 -9.19
C PRO A 128 9.86 7.38 -9.67
N PHE A 129 9.93 6.38 -8.80
CA PHE A 129 9.58 4.99 -9.14
C PHE A 129 8.09 4.88 -9.53
N LEU A 130 7.20 5.47 -8.74
CA LEU A 130 5.76 5.48 -9.05
C LEU A 130 5.43 6.28 -10.32
N HIS A 131 6.12 7.40 -10.54
CA HIS A 131 5.93 8.21 -11.74
C HIS A 131 6.32 7.44 -13.01
N LEU A 132 7.42 6.67 -12.97
CA LEU A 132 7.84 5.81 -14.08
C LEU A 132 6.78 4.75 -14.40
N GLY A 133 6.29 4.03 -13.37
CA GLY A 133 5.25 3.02 -13.55
C GLY A 133 3.93 3.58 -14.10
N LEU A 134 3.51 4.76 -13.62
CA LEU A 134 2.31 5.43 -14.12
C LEU A 134 2.47 5.89 -15.57
N ARG A 135 3.65 6.41 -15.92
CA ARG A 135 3.98 6.80 -17.29
C ARG A 135 3.96 5.61 -18.24
N GLU A 136 4.58 4.50 -17.87
CA GLU A 136 4.61 3.28 -18.69
C GLU A 136 3.19 2.73 -18.91
N SER A 137 2.40 2.66 -17.83
CA SER A 137 0.99 2.23 -17.90
C SER A 137 0.15 3.13 -18.80
N THR A 138 0.31 4.45 -18.69
CA THR A 138 -0.40 5.43 -19.52
C THR A 138 0.04 5.34 -20.99
N THR A 139 1.34 5.17 -21.24
CA THR A 139 1.89 5.05 -22.60
C THR A 139 1.39 3.76 -23.26
N ALA A 140 1.34 2.65 -22.52
CA ALA A 140 0.81 1.38 -22.98
C ALA A 140 -0.68 1.48 -23.31
N LEU A 141 -1.47 2.08 -22.41
CA LEU A 141 -2.91 2.30 -22.62
C LEU A 141 -3.17 3.18 -23.85
N LEU A 142 -2.47 4.30 -23.97
CA LEU A 142 -2.69 5.22 -25.08
C LEU A 142 -2.25 4.60 -26.41
N LYS A 143 -1.16 3.83 -26.43
CA LYS A 143 -0.74 3.07 -27.63
C LYS A 143 -1.78 2.04 -28.03
N ALA A 144 -2.40 1.35 -27.08
CA ALA A 144 -3.47 0.38 -27.36
C ALA A 144 -4.72 1.03 -27.97
N VAL A 145 -5.06 2.25 -27.54
CA VAL A 145 -6.25 2.98 -28.01
C VAL A 145 -6.03 3.77 -29.30
N THR A 146 -4.89 4.46 -29.42
CA THR A 146 -4.62 5.40 -30.54
C THR A 146 -3.63 4.87 -31.58
N GLY A 147 -3.03 3.70 -31.35
CA GLY A 147 -2.07 3.06 -32.26
C GLY A 147 -0.71 3.77 -32.36
N LYS A 148 -0.54 4.95 -31.74
CA LYS A 148 0.69 5.75 -31.75
C LYS A 148 1.19 5.97 -30.33
N ALA A 149 2.52 5.92 -30.16
CA ALA A 149 3.12 6.21 -28.86
C ALA A 149 3.12 7.74 -28.60
N PRO A 150 2.55 8.21 -27.49
CA PRO A 150 2.57 9.64 -27.15
C PRO A 150 3.98 10.15 -26.86
N ALA A 151 4.16 11.47 -27.05
CA ALA A 151 5.39 12.15 -26.70
C ALA A 151 5.66 12.08 -25.18
N ARG A 152 6.92 11.84 -24.80
CA ARG A 152 7.32 11.53 -23.42
C ARG A 152 7.06 12.69 -22.45
N VAL A 153 7.49 13.89 -22.83
CA VAL A 153 7.45 15.10 -22.00
C VAL A 153 6.03 15.58 -21.67
N PRO A 154 5.10 15.76 -22.64
CA PRO A 154 3.76 16.26 -22.33
C PRO A 154 2.96 15.26 -21.49
N THR A 155 3.17 13.96 -21.68
CA THR A 155 2.50 12.91 -20.89
C THR A 155 2.90 12.98 -19.41
N SER A 156 4.21 13.13 -19.13
CA SER A 156 4.70 13.28 -17.76
C SER A 156 4.20 14.57 -17.10
N ILE A 157 4.19 15.70 -17.82
CA ILE A 157 3.67 16.96 -17.30
C ILE A 157 2.17 16.83 -16.97
N GLY A 158 1.37 16.27 -17.88
CA GLY A 158 -0.06 16.06 -17.66
C GLY A 158 -0.36 15.19 -16.44
N ILE A 159 0.41 14.10 -16.25
CA ILE A 159 0.30 13.23 -15.07
C ILE A 159 0.59 14.00 -13.79
N ILE A 160 1.68 14.78 -13.74
CA ILE A 160 2.06 15.55 -12.54
C ILE A 160 0.99 16.59 -12.23
N THR A 161 0.49 17.31 -13.24
CA THR A 161 -0.56 18.31 -13.05
C THR A 161 -1.85 17.68 -12.49
N LEU A 162 -2.27 16.54 -13.03
CA LEU A 162 -3.46 15.83 -12.57
C LEU A 162 -3.32 15.33 -11.12
N VAL A 163 -2.19 14.70 -10.80
CA VAL A 163 -1.89 14.24 -9.43
C VAL A 163 -1.85 15.41 -8.46
N THR A 164 -1.24 16.53 -8.85
CA THR A 164 -1.19 17.75 -8.02
C THR A 164 -2.59 18.32 -7.76
N MET A 165 -3.44 18.40 -8.78
CA MET A 165 -4.82 18.87 -8.64
C MET A 165 -5.66 17.98 -7.71
N LEU A 166 -5.46 16.66 -7.78
CA LEU A 166 -6.11 15.71 -6.88
C LEU A 166 -5.61 15.86 -5.44
N ALA A 167 -4.30 16.01 -5.25
CA ALA A 167 -3.68 16.21 -3.94
C ALA A 167 -4.18 17.47 -3.23
N LEU A 168 -4.50 18.54 -3.96
CA LEU A 168 -5.10 19.76 -3.39
C LEU A 168 -6.54 19.56 -2.90
N ARG A 169 -7.26 18.56 -3.41
CA ARG A 169 -8.67 18.32 -3.07
C ARG A 169 -8.85 17.28 -1.98
N VAL A 170 -7.91 16.34 -1.82
CA VAL A 170 -8.06 15.20 -0.91
C VAL A 170 -6.98 15.22 0.17
N THR A 171 -7.37 15.53 1.40
CA THR A 171 -6.47 15.60 2.56
C THR A 171 -6.49 14.33 3.42
N ASN A 172 -7.47 13.45 3.22
CA ASN A 172 -7.63 12.22 3.99
C ASN A 172 -6.81 11.06 3.40
N LEU A 173 -5.58 10.89 3.90
CA LEU A 173 -4.66 9.82 3.48
C LEU A 173 -5.26 8.42 3.65
N GLY A 174 -5.96 8.17 4.76
CA GLY A 174 -6.61 6.87 5.01
C GLY A 174 -7.72 6.56 4.01
N LEU A 175 -8.48 7.57 3.56
CA LEU A 175 -9.52 7.39 2.55
C LEU A 175 -8.92 7.07 1.18
N ILE A 176 -7.86 7.78 0.77
CA ILE A 176 -7.16 7.52 -0.49
C ILE A 176 -6.61 6.10 -0.51
N ALA A 177 -5.95 5.68 0.59
CA ALA A 177 -5.40 4.34 0.71
C ALA A 177 -6.50 3.26 0.65
N ALA A 178 -7.64 3.50 1.31
CA ALA A 178 -8.78 2.59 1.27
C ALA A 178 -9.36 2.44 -0.14
N VAL A 179 -9.62 3.56 -0.83
CA VAL A 179 -10.16 3.54 -2.21
C VAL A 179 -9.20 2.86 -3.16
N THR A 180 -7.91 3.16 -3.06
CA THR A 180 -6.87 2.53 -3.89
C THR A 180 -6.83 1.02 -3.65
N GLY A 181 -6.81 0.60 -2.38
CA GLY A 181 -6.83 -0.81 -2.01
C GLY A 181 -8.06 -1.53 -2.54
N ALA A 182 -9.25 -0.95 -2.37
CA ALA A 182 -10.49 -1.54 -2.86
C ALA A 182 -10.49 -1.72 -4.38
N LEU A 183 -10.22 -0.65 -5.14
CA LEU A 183 -10.25 -0.68 -6.61
C LEU A 183 -9.22 -1.66 -7.19
N VAL A 184 -7.98 -1.62 -6.70
CA VAL A 184 -6.91 -2.45 -7.25
C VAL A 184 -7.07 -3.90 -6.81
N SER A 185 -7.45 -4.16 -5.55
CA SER A 185 -7.69 -5.51 -5.06
C SER A 185 -8.86 -6.18 -5.79
N THR A 186 -9.97 -5.48 -6.02
CA THR A 186 -11.08 -6.05 -6.81
C THR A 186 -10.66 -6.35 -8.25
N SER A 187 -9.89 -5.44 -8.87
CA SER A 187 -9.44 -5.62 -10.25
C SER A 187 -8.49 -6.80 -10.40
N ILE A 188 -7.47 -6.91 -9.54
CA ILE A 188 -6.47 -7.98 -9.60
C ILE A 188 -7.03 -9.30 -9.07
N GLY A 189 -7.85 -9.27 -8.02
CA GLY A 189 -8.37 -10.46 -7.35
C GLY A 189 -9.48 -11.16 -8.14
N TYR A 190 -10.32 -10.41 -8.85
CA TYR A 190 -11.49 -10.97 -9.53
C TYR A 190 -11.49 -10.77 -11.05
N ILE A 191 -11.14 -9.60 -11.55
CA ILE A 191 -11.28 -9.27 -12.99
C ILE A 191 -10.18 -9.92 -13.83
N LEU A 192 -8.91 -9.81 -13.42
CA LEU A 192 -7.81 -10.38 -14.21
C LEU A 192 -7.82 -11.93 -14.28
N PRO A 193 -8.04 -12.67 -13.18
CA PRO A 193 -8.07 -14.14 -13.24
C PRO A 193 -9.25 -14.65 -14.06
N SER A 194 -10.42 -13.99 -13.97
CA SER A 194 -11.58 -14.37 -14.78
C SER A 194 -11.35 -14.13 -16.27
N LEU A 195 -10.60 -13.10 -16.65
CA LEU A 195 -10.25 -12.81 -18.04
C LEU A 195 -9.12 -13.70 -18.60
N MET A 196 -8.26 -14.27 -17.74
CA MET A 196 -7.20 -15.19 -18.15
C MET A 196 -7.67 -16.65 -18.27
N LEU A 197 -8.74 -17.02 -17.56
CA LEU A 197 -9.28 -18.39 -17.52
C LEU A 197 -10.51 -18.60 -18.42
N GLY A 198 -11.11 -17.52 -18.94
CA GLY A 198 -12.23 -17.56 -19.89
C GLY A 198 -11.77 -17.34 -21.32
#